data_AF-A0A4Q2Z858-F1
#
_entry.id   AF-A0A4Q2Z858-F1
#
_cell.length_a   1.000
_cell.length_b   1.000
_cell.length_c   1.000
_cell.angle_alpha   90.00
_cell.angle_beta   90.00
_cell.angle_gamma   90.00
#
_symmetry.space_group_name_H-M   'P 1'
#
loop_
_entity.id
_entity.type
_entity.pdbx_description
1 polymer ?
#
loop_
_entity_poly.entity_id
_entity_poly.type
_entity_poly.pdbx_seq_one_letter_code
_entity_poly.pdbx_strand_id
1 'polypeptide(L)' 'MIVLIRNIDRNITEEHVRRMLDQYGKVRTFDLVIDKTTGKSKGFGFADM' A
#
# COMPACT_ATOMS: atom_id res chain seq x y z
N MET A 1 -13.48 -1.23 -5.76
CA MET A 1 -13.73 -1.86 -4.44
C MET A 1 -12.51 -1.53 -3.61
N ILE A 2 -12.69 -0.94 -2.42
CA ILE A 2 -11.54 -0.52 -1.60
C ILE A 2 -11.15 -1.63 -0.63
N VAL A 3 -9.88 -2.02 -0.66
CA VAL A 3 -9.29 -3.03 0.22
C VAL A 3 -8.27 -2.37 1.13
N LEU A 4 -8.39 -2.60 2.44
CA LEU A 4 -7.40 -2.18 3.42
C LEU A 4 -6.31 -3.25 3.56
N ILE A 5 -5.06 -2.87 3.30
CA ILE A 5 -3.90 -3.73 3.50
C ILE A 5 -3.16 -3.27 4.76
N ARG A 6 -2.96 -4.18 5.71
CA ARG A 6 -2.28 -3.93 6.99
C ARG A 6 -1.01 -4.77 7.10
N ASN A 7 -0.19 -4.44 8.10
CA ASN A 7 1.06 -5.14 8.42
C ASN A 7 2.07 -5.08 7.28
N ILE A 8 2.12 -3.94 6.59
CA ILE A 8 3.12 -3.64 5.56
C ILE A 8 4.42 -3.27 6.26
N ASP A 9 5.53 -3.88 5.86
CA ASP A 9 6.85 -3.51 6.36
C ASP A 9 7.15 -2.04 6.02
N ARG A 10 7.72 -1.30 6.98
CA ARG A 10 7.94 0.14 6.83
C ARG A 10 9.02 0.48 5.80
N ASN A 11 9.82 -0.49 5.39
CA ASN A 11 10.85 -0.35 4.36
C ASN A 11 10.33 -0.70 2.95
N ILE A 12 9.12 -1.26 2.84
CA ILE A 12 8.52 -1.56 1.54
C ILE A 12 8.00 -0.28 0.88
N THR A 13 8.18 -0.19 -0.43
CA THR A 13 7.67 0.92 -1.26
C THR A 13 6.28 0.61 -1.81
N GLU A 14 5.54 1.67 -2.14
CA GLU A 14 4.22 1.57 -2.75
C GLU A 14 4.22 0.70 -4.02
N GLU A 15 5.24 0.89 -4.87
CA GLU A 15 5.39 0.12 -6.10
C GLU A 15 5.55 -1.39 -5.86
N HIS A 16 6.24 -1.76 -4.77
CA HIS A 16 6.43 -3.15 -4.40
C HIS A 16 5.10 -3.81 -3.99
N VAL A 17 4.31 -3.13 -3.17
CA VAL A 17 2.98 -3.60 -2.76
C VAL A 17 2.05 -3.67 -3.96
N ARG A 18 2.06 -2.67 -4.84
CA ARG A 18 1.26 -2.66 -6.06
C ARG A 18 1.56 -3.87 -6.94
N ARG A 19 2.83 -4.20 -7.18
CA ARG A 19 3.24 -5.38 -7.95
C ARG A 19 2.80 -6.68 -7.27
N MET A 20 2.85 -6.76 -5.95
CA MET A 20 2.34 -7.91 -5.21
C MET A 20 0.83 -8.05 -5.35
N LEU A 21 0.07 -6.94 -5.36
CA LEU A 21 -1.38 -6.98 -5.49
C LEU A 21 -1.86 -7.31 -6.91
N ASP A 22 -1.05 -7.03 -7.93
CA ASP A 22 -1.37 -7.29 -9.34
C ASP A 22 -1.64 -8.79 -9.62
N GLN A 23 -1.07 -9.70 -8.82
CA GLN A 23 -1.34 -11.14 -8.92
C GLN A 23 -2.77 -11.53 -8.50
N TYR A 24 -3.45 -10.70 -7.72
CA TYR A 24 -4.81 -10.93 -7.22
C TYR A 24 -5.86 -10.16 -8.01
N GLY A 25 -5.45 -9.30 -8.94
CA GLY A 25 -6.32 -8.49 -9.77
C GLY A 25 -5.71 -7.14 -10.10
N LYS A 26 -6.35 -6.42 -11.03
CA LYS A 26 -5.84 -5.13 -11.50
C LYS A 26 -6.04 -4.04 -10.43
N VAL A 27 -4.95 -3.56 -9.86
CA VAL A 27 -4.95 -2.41 -8.95
C VAL A 27 -5.12 -1.13 -9.77
N ARG A 28 -6.22 -0.39 -9.56
CA ARG A 28 -6.40 0.95 -10.13
C ARG A 28 -5.48 1.93 -9.40
N THR A 29 -5.64 2.07 -8.09
CA THR A 29 -4.81 2.94 -7.25
C THR A 29 -4.38 2.21 -5.99
N PHE A 30 -3.21 2.57 -5.46
CA PHE A 30 -2.77 2.13 -4.15
C PHE A 30 -2.16 3.32 -3.42
N ASP A 31 -2.68 3.60 -2.24
CA ASP A 31 -2.28 4.73 -1.41
C ASP A 31 -1.62 4.20 -0.13
N LEU A 32 -0.28 4.32 -0.05
CA LEU A 32 0.46 3.95 1.16
C LEU A 32 0.36 5.07 2.20
N VAL A 33 -0.09 4.75 3.41
CA VAL A 33 -0.24 5.77 4.45
C VAL A 33 1.12 6.07 5.07
N ILE A 34 1.60 7.28 4.84
CA ILE A 34 2.85 7.81 5.37
C ILE A 34 2.58 8.74 6.56
N ASP A 35 3.42 8.65 7.57
CA ASP A 35 3.48 9.60 8.66
C ASP A 35 4.13 10.90 8.20
N LYS A 36 3.38 12.01 8.21
CA LYS A 36 3.84 13.31 7.69
C LYS A 36 4.97 13.94 8.51
N THR A 37 5.14 13.54 9.77
CA THR A 37 6.18 14.10 10.65
C THR A 37 7.51 13.38 10.43
N THR A 38 7.46 12.05 10.29
CA THR A 38 8.67 11.22 10.15
C THR A 38 9.01 10.86 8.71
N GLY A 39 8.07 11.04 7.77
CA GLY A 39 8.18 10.61 6.38
C GLY A 39 8.14 9.08 6.21
N LYS A 40 7.85 8.32 7.27
CA LYS A 40 7.88 6.84 7.26
C LYS A 40 6.50 6.24 7.07
N SER A 41 6.44 5.07 6.45
CA SER A 41 5.19 4.30 6.33
C SER A 41 4.61 3.96 7.70
N LYS A 42 3.30 4.14 7.84
CA LYS A 42 2.53 3.69 9.02
C LYS A 42 2.26 2.18 9.01
N GLY A 43 2.67 1.47 7.94
CA GLY A 43 2.53 0.03 7.82
C GLY A 43 1.14 -0.43 7.36
N PHE A 44 0.38 0.46 6.73
CA PHE A 44 -0.90 0.13 6.10
C PHE A 44 -1.19 1.06 4.92
N GLY A 45 -2.06 0.61 4.02
CA GLY A 45 -2.45 1.34 2.82
C GLY A 45 -3.80 0.87 2.28
N PHE A 46 -4.33 1.60 1.31
CA PHE A 46 -5.61 1.31 0.68
C PHE A 46 -5.40 1.03 -0.81
N ALA A 47 -5.92 -0.09 -1.30
CA ALA A 47 -5.94 -0.39 -2.73
C ALA A 47 -7.36 -0.27 -3.27
N ASP A 48 -7.53 0.41 -4.39
CA ASP A 48 -8.75 0.34 -5.19
C ASP A 48 -8.57 -0.69 -6.32
N MET A 49 -9.34 -1.77 -6.23
CA MET A 49 -9.39 -2.90 -7.18
C MET A 49 -10.60 -2.79 -8.07
#